data_AF-A0A1E1WQ83-F1
#
_entry.id   AF-A0A1E1WQ83-F1
#
_cell.length_a   1.000
_cell.length_b   1.000
_cell.length_c   1.000
_cell.angle_alpha   90.00
_cell.angle_beta   90.00
_cell.angle_gamma   90.00
#
_symmetry.space_group_name_H-M   'P 1'
#
loop_
_entity.id
_entity.type
_entity.pdbx_description
1 polymer ?
#
loop_
_entity_poly.entity_id
_entity_poly.type
_entity_poly.pdbx_seq_one_letter_code
_entity_poly.pdbx_strand_id
1 'polypeptide(L)'
;MSVQNIAVKLCGVLQTQSDEEVTAREWRLLGQEQDGSQILSWVATKENKDVLNIGVYTNKTKVLITLHTFQEKLNIIQASVNATHTLLVYVVKQLPTDENEEKEPIYHPYLVCLLPDKENTPVEVEEGSTKQIMLQYVYGKSNKYSPGIRNDRFLLFKHLE
;
A
#
# COMPACT_ATOMS: atom_id res chain seq x y z
N MET A 1 -27.52 -10.50 11.71
CA MET A 1 -26.35 -9.66 12.01
C MET A 1 -26.18 -8.69 10.87
N SER A 2 -26.32 -7.37 11.10
CA SER A 2 -26.15 -6.39 10.04
C SER A 2 -24.69 -6.39 9.56
N VAL A 3 -24.49 -6.62 8.27
CA VAL A 3 -23.17 -6.50 7.64
C VAL A 3 -22.81 -5.01 7.66
N GLN A 4 -22.08 -4.58 8.70
CA GLN A 4 -21.60 -3.20 8.77
C GLN A 4 -20.57 -2.97 7.65
N ASN A 5 -20.75 -1.89 6.91
CA ASN A 5 -19.82 -1.48 5.87
C ASN A 5 -18.45 -1.16 6.49
N ILE A 6 -17.41 -1.89 6.07
CA ILE A 6 -16.04 -1.72 6.61
C ILE A 6 -15.51 -0.30 6.41
N ALA A 7 -15.90 0.38 5.32
CA ALA A 7 -15.50 1.76 5.07
C ALA A 7 -16.01 2.71 6.17
N VAL A 8 -17.27 2.54 6.62
CA VAL A 8 -17.86 3.36 7.70
C VAL A 8 -17.09 3.17 8.99
N LYS A 9 -16.72 1.93 9.30
CA LYS A 9 -15.90 1.61 10.48
C LYS A 9 -14.52 2.27 10.40
N LEU A 10 -13.86 2.19 9.24
CA LEU A 10 -12.53 2.75 9.05
C LEU A 10 -12.53 4.28 9.08
N CYS A 11 -13.55 4.94 8.53
CA CYS A 11 -13.74 6.39 8.69
C CYS A 11 -13.88 6.76 10.18
N GLY A 12 -14.65 5.98 10.95
CA GLY A 12 -14.74 6.17 12.40
C GLY A 12 -13.39 6.05 13.11
N VAL A 13 -12.55 5.08 12.72
CA VAL A 13 -11.18 4.95 13.26
C VAL A 13 -10.34 6.18 12.92
N LEU A 14 -10.34 6.63 11.66
CA LEU A 14 -9.58 7.83 11.26
C LEU A 14 -10.03 9.08 12.03
N GLN A 15 -11.35 9.25 12.22
CA GLN A 15 -11.90 10.39 12.95
C GLN A 15 -11.48 10.40 14.42
N THR A 16 -11.19 9.25 15.03
CA THR A 16 -10.66 9.18 16.40
C THR A 16 -9.17 9.49 16.50
N GLN A 17 -8.46 9.53 15.38
CA GLN A 17 -7.01 9.75 15.32
C GLN A 17 -6.64 11.19 14.97
N SER A 18 -7.59 12.00 14.54
CA SER A 18 -7.40 13.39 14.13
C SER A 18 -8.49 14.28 14.72
N ASP A 19 -8.13 15.49 15.12
CA ASP A 19 -9.08 16.52 15.55
C ASP A 19 -9.80 17.18 14.34
N GLU A 20 -9.34 16.90 13.12
CA GLU A 20 -9.92 17.42 11.87
C GLU A 20 -10.99 16.48 11.31
N GLU A 21 -11.94 17.03 10.55
CA GLU A 21 -12.95 16.24 9.84
C GLU A 21 -12.28 15.40 8.74
N VAL A 22 -12.41 14.07 8.84
CA VAL A 22 -11.76 13.16 7.88
C VAL A 22 -12.70 12.81 6.72
N THR A 23 -12.35 13.28 5.52
CA THR A 23 -13.07 12.99 4.27
C THR A 23 -12.51 11.76 3.55
N ALA A 24 -12.62 10.57 4.13
CA ALA A 24 -12.08 9.34 3.51
C ALA A 24 -13.09 8.64 2.58
N ARG A 25 -12.71 8.43 1.32
CA ARG A 25 -13.55 7.80 0.27
C ARG A 25 -12.73 6.87 -0.63
N GLU A 26 -13.42 6.18 -1.54
CA GLU A 26 -12.80 5.30 -2.55
C GLU A 26 -11.87 4.23 -1.94
N TRP A 27 -12.33 3.61 -0.86
CA TRP A 27 -11.60 2.57 -0.15
C TRP A 27 -11.32 1.36 -1.06
N ARG A 28 -10.08 0.89 -1.07
CA ARG A 28 -9.67 -0.36 -1.74
C ARG A 28 -8.84 -1.22 -0.78
N LEU A 29 -9.07 -2.53 -0.80
CA LEU A 29 -8.18 -3.50 -0.19
C LEU A 29 -7.07 -3.84 -1.17
N LEU A 30 -5.83 -3.56 -0.80
CA LEU A 30 -4.63 -3.75 -1.63
C LEU A 30 -3.86 -5.03 -1.29
N GLY A 31 -4.02 -5.56 -0.09
CA GLY A 31 -3.29 -6.73 0.36
C GLY A 31 -3.67 -7.16 1.77
N GLN A 32 -3.21 -8.34 2.16
CA GLN A 32 -3.30 -8.83 3.52
C GLN A 32 -1.96 -9.44 3.92
N GLU A 33 -1.45 -9.00 5.06
CA GLU A 33 -0.20 -9.48 5.62
C GLU A 33 -0.37 -10.78 6.40
N GLN A 34 0.74 -11.48 6.65
CA GLN A 34 0.75 -12.79 7.31
C GLN A 34 0.13 -12.78 8.71
N ASP A 35 0.18 -11.66 9.42
CA ASP A 35 -0.42 -11.50 10.75
C ASP A 35 -1.95 -11.23 10.71
N GLY A 36 -2.51 -11.13 9.50
CA GLY A 36 -3.91 -10.84 9.21
C GLY A 36 -4.22 -9.34 9.03
N SER A 37 -3.22 -8.46 9.17
CA SER A 37 -3.37 -7.03 8.95
C SER A 37 -3.70 -6.74 7.47
N GLN A 38 -4.58 -5.77 7.23
CA GLN A 38 -5.07 -5.43 5.89
C GLN A 38 -4.39 -4.17 5.39
N ILE A 39 -3.85 -4.20 4.17
CA ILE A 39 -3.33 -3.02 3.49
C ILE A 39 -4.47 -2.41 2.68
N LEU A 40 -4.74 -1.13 2.94
CA LEU A 40 -5.87 -0.40 2.39
C LEU A 40 -5.36 0.87 1.71
N SER A 41 -6.06 1.32 0.69
CA SER A 41 -5.94 2.68 0.18
C SER A 41 -7.25 3.42 0.25
N TRP A 42 -7.17 4.73 0.42
CA TRP A 42 -8.33 5.63 0.37
C TRP A 42 -7.90 7.00 -0.13
N VAL A 43 -8.82 7.71 -0.76
CA VAL A 43 -8.66 9.12 -1.11
C VAL A 43 -9.14 9.95 0.07
N ALA A 44 -8.37 10.97 0.45
CA ALA A 44 -8.78 11.99 1.39
C ALA A 44 -8.54 13.38 0.81
N THR A 45 -9.29 14.38 1.24
CA THR A 45 -9.05 15.77 0.85
C THR A 45 -8.22 16.45 1.94
N LYS A 46 -7.03 16.94 1.57
CA LYS A 46 -6.12 17.71 2.43
C LYS A 46 -5.82 19.04 1.75
N GLU A 47 -6.01 20.16 2.47
CA GLU A 47 -5.76 21.51 1.93
C GLU A 47 -6.43 21.77 0.56
N ASN A 48 -7.69 21.33 0.41
CA ASN A 48 -8.47 21.40 -0.84
C ASN A 48 -7.91 20.61 -2.03
N LYS A 49 -6.99 19.68 -1.80
CA LYS A 49 -6.50 18.74 -2.81
C LYS A 49 -6.79 17.31 -2.41
N ASP A 50 -7.14 16.48 -3.39
CA ASP A 50 -7.27 15.05 -3.18
C ASP A 50 -5.89 14.41 -3.10
N VAL A 51 -5.66 13.64 -2.04
CA VAL A 51 -4.46 12.83 -1.84
C VAL A 51 -4.84 11.36 -1.74
N LEU A 52 -3.95 10.47 -2.20
CA LEU A 52 -4.12 9.03 -2.05
C LEU A 52 -3.30 8.55 -0.86
N ASN A 53 -3.95 7.87 0.07
CA ASN A 53 -3.28 7.27 1.23
C ASN A 53 -3.18 5.77 1.04
N ILE A 54 -2.08 5.19 1.55
CA ILE A 54 -1.97 3.76 1.86
C ILE A 54 -1.78 3.63 3.37
N GLY A 55 -2.47 2.67 3.96
CA GLY A 55 -2.35 2.37 5.38
C GLY A 55 -2.56 0.91 5.70
N VAL A 56 -2.19 0.53 6.92
CA VAL A 56 -2.35 -0.81 7.46
C VAL A 56 -3.39 -0.81 8.57
N TYR A 57 -4.42 -1.64 8.42
CA TYR A 57 -5.43 -1.89 9.43
C TYR A 57 -5.16 -3.20 10.17
N THR A 58 -4.89 -3.11 11.46
CA THR A 58 -4.72 -4.28 12.32
C THR A 58 -6.04 -4.59 13.03
N ASN A 59 -6.75 -5.64 12.61
CA ASN A 59 -8.07 -5.95 13.18
C ASN A 59 -8.02 -6.34 14.67
N LYS A 60 -6.88 -6.81 15.19
CA LYS A 60 -6.73 -7.15 16.62
C LYS A 60 -6.75 -5.91 17.50
N THR A 61 -6.02 -4.87 17.13
CA THR A 61 -5.91 -3.61 17.87
C THR A 61 -6.94 -2.57 17.44
N LYS A 62 -7.65 -2.81 16.32
CA LYS A 62 -8.58 -1.87 15.68
C LYS A 62 -7.91 -0.55 15.25
N VAL A 63 -6.60 -0.57 15.05
CA VAL A 63 -5.82 0.61 14.63
C VAL A 63 -5.63 0.59 13.12
N LEU A 64 -5.87 1.73 12.48
CA LEU A 64 -5.43 2.03 11.12
C LEU A 64 -4.25 2.99 11.22
N ILE A 65 -3.14 2.68 10.54
CA ILE A 65 -1.97 3.56 10.48
C ILE A 65 -1.75 3.95 9.03
N THR A 66 -1.69 5.26 8.74
CA THR A 66 -1.27 5.75 7.43
C THR A 66 0.22 5.49 7.27
N LEU A 67 0.58 4.73 6.24
CA LEU A 67 1.96 4.39 5.90
C LEU A 67 2.57 5.43 4.95
N HIS A 68 1.82 5.84 3.94
CA HIS A 68 2.29 6.79 2.92
C HIS A 68 1.13 7.58 2.31
N THR A 69 1.40 8.83 1.93
CA THR A 69 0.44 9.73 1.27
C THR A 69 1.04 10.23 -0.04
N PHE A 70 0.44 9.84 -1.16
CA PHE A 70 0.77 10.31 -2.49
C PHE A 70 0.01 11.59 -2.80
N GLN A 71 0.70 12.57 -3.39
CA GLN A 71 0.10 13.84 -3.84
C GLN A 71 -0.76 13.68 -5.09
N GLU A 72 -0.61 12.55 -5.78
CA GLU A 72 -1.36 12.21 -6.99
C GLU A 72 -2.17 10.95 -6.78
N LYS A 73 -3.29 10.86 -7.50
CA LYS A 73 -4.16 9.69 -7.47
C LYS A 73 -3.61 8.58 -8.38
N LEU A 74 -2.73 7.75 -7.82
CA LEU A 74 -2.19 6.59 -8.50
C LEU A 74 -3.18 5.42 -8.53
N ASN A 75 -3.19 4.66 -9.63
CA ASN A 75 -3.99 3.43 -9.72
C ASN A 75 -3.24 2.24 -9.10
N ILE A 76 -3.07 2.27 -7.78
CA ILE A 76 -2.42 1.19 -7.04
C ILE A 76 -3.39 0.02 -6.91
N ILE A 77 -2.95 -1.16 -7.36
CA ILE A 77 -3.78 -2.37 -7.41
C ILE A 77 -3.40 -3.41 -6.36
N GLN A 78 -2.18 -3.31 -5.83
CA GLN A 78 -1.66 -4.23 -4.84
C GLN A 78 -0.57 -3.54 -4.02
N ALA A 79 -0.49 -3.83 -2.73
CA ALA A 79 0.58 -3.37 -1.86
C ALA A 79 0.84 -4.36 -0.71
N SER A 80 2.08 -4.35 -0.21
CA SER A 80 2.49 -5.11 0.96
C SER A 80 3.56 -4.34 1.73
N VAL A 81 3.61 -4.53 3.05
CA VAL A 81 4.57 -3.85 3.93
C VAL A 81 5.38 -4.87 4.73
N ASN A 82 6.64 -4.56 5.05
CA ASN A 82 7.43 -5.43 5.91
C ASN A 82 6.89 -5.45 7.36
N ALA A 83 7.31 -6.44 8.15
CA ALA A 83 6.79 -6.66 9.51
C ALA A 83 6.98 -5.47 10.48
N THR A 84 7.87 -4.53 10.16
CA THR A 84 8.11 -3.34 10.98
C THR A 84 7.56 -2.05 10.40
N HIS A 85 6.80 -2.13 9.31
CA HIS A 85 6.15 -1.00 8.65
C HIS A 85 7.14 0.10 8.21
N THR A 86 8.35 -0.28 7.81
CA THR A 86 9.43 0.64 7.39
C THR A 86 9.70 0.61 5.89
N LEU A 87 9.24 -0.43 5.19
CA LEU A 87 9.38 -0.60 3.75
C LEU A 87 8.03 -1.02 3.17
N LEU A 88 7.56 -0.28 2.19
CA LEU A 88 6.33 -0.55 1.45
C LEU A 88 6.68 -0.93 0.03
N VAL A 89 6.08 -2.03 -0.45
CA VAL A 89 6.08 -2.36 -1.87
C VAL A 89 4.66 -2.22 -2.40
N TYR A 90 4.53 -1.74 -3.63
CA TYR A 90 3.22 -1.57 -4.27
C TYR A 90 3.32 -1.68 -5.78
N VAL A 91 2.21 -1.96 -6.44
CA VAL A 91 2.11 -2.08 -7.89
C VAL A 91 1.12 -1.05 -8.42
N VAL A 92 1.60 -0.18 -9.31
CA VAL A 92 0.77 0.77 -10.05
C VAL A 92 0.35 0.12 -11.37
N LYS A 93 -0.95 0.09 -11.66
CA LYS A 93 -1.48 -0.30 -12.96
C LYS A 93 -1.72 0.95 -13.79
N GLN A 94 -0.77 1.27 -14.67
CA GLN A 94 -0.90 2.33 -15.65
C GLN A 94 -1.87 1.87 -16.75
N LEU A 95 -2.95 2.64 -16.94
CA LEU A 95 -3.89 2.39 -18.02
C LEU A 95 -3.39 3.11 -19.29
N PRO A 96 -3.61 2.55 -20.48
CA PRO A 96 -3.32 3.23 -21.72
C PRO A 96 -4.17 4.51 -21.81
N THR A 97 -3.54 5.60 -22.21
CA THR A 97 -4.22 6.86 -22.57
C THR A 97 -4.24 6.98 -24.08
N ASP A 98 -5.11 7.84 -24.62
CA ASP A 98 -5.19 8.08 -26.07
C ASP A 98 -3.87 8.62 -26.68
N GLU A 99 -2.97 9.11 -25.83
CA GLU A 99 -1.64 9.63 -26.19
C GLU A 99 -0.55 8.55 -26.18
N ASN A 100 -0.78 7.38 -25.57
CA ASN A 100 0.19 6.31 -25.48
C ASN A 100 0.09 5.38 -26.70
N GLU A 101 1.23 4.98 -27.28
CA GLU A 101 1.27 3.97 -28.35
C GLU A 101 0.84 2.58 -27.85
N GLU A 102 1.02 2.32 -26.56
CA GLU A 102 0.67 1.06 -25.93
C GLU A 102 -0.84 0.96 -25.67
N LYS A 103 -1.44 -0.13 -26.15
CA LYS A 103 -2.88 -0.42 -25.98
C LYS A 103 -3.19 -1.30 -24.76
N GLU A 104 -2.16 -1.81 -24.11
CA GLU A 104 -2.27 -2.70 -22.97
C GLU A 104 -1.89 -1.96 -21.67
N PRO A 105 -2.50 -2.30 -20.52
CA PRO A 105 -2.09 -1.72 -19.25
C PRO A 105 -0.72 -2.25 -18.83
N ILE A 106 0.12 -1.36 -18.27
CA ILE A 106 1.44 -1.71 -17.75
C ILE A 106 1.40 -1.75 -16.23
N TYR A 107 2.01 -2.77 -15.63
CA TYR A 107 2.14 -2.96 -14.19
C TYR A 107 3.55 -2.56 -13.76
N HIS A 108 3.68 -1.52 -12.95
CA HIS A 108 4.94 -1.00 -12.43
C HIS A 108 5.08 -1.34 -10.94
N PRO A 109 6.06 -2.18 -10.55
CA PRO A 109 6.33 -2.53 -9.17
C PRO A 109 7.33 -1.54 -8.55
N TYR A 110 6.94 -0.94 -7.43
CA TYR A 110 7.74 0.03 -6.69
C TYR A 110 8.02 -0.42 -5.26
N LEU A 111 9.14 0.05 -4.73
CA LEU A 111 9.52 -0.01 -3.33
C LEU A 111 9.76 1.41 -2.81
N VAL A 112 9.24 1.72 -1.62
CA VAL A 112 9.45 3.01 -0.97
C VAL A 112 9.82 2.81 0.50
N CYS A 113 10.79 3.61 0.97
CA CYS A 113 11.13 3.68 2.38
C CYS A 113 10.11 4.53 3.13
N LEU A 114 9.72 4.12 4.33
CA LEU A 114 8.75 4.84 5.17
C LEU A 114 9.41 5.48 6.41
N LEU A 115 10.74 5.46 6.49
CA LEU A 115 11.46 6.05 7.62
C LEU A 115 11.49 7.58 7.50
N PRO A 116 11.19 8.34 8.58
CA PRO A 116 11.10 9.81 8.53
C PRO A 116 12.36 10.50 8.01
N ASP A 117 13.54 9.92 8.28
CA ASP A 117 14.85 10.51 7.96
C ASP A 117 15.38 10.09 6.59
N LYS A 118 14.56 9.41 5.77
CA LYS A 118 14.92 8.95 4.44
C LYS A 118 14.04 9.60 3.40
N GLU A 119 14.61 9.72 2.20
CA GLU A 119 13.84 10.20 1.06
C GLU A 119 12.80 9.14 0.71
N ASN A 120 11.53 9.52 0.72
CA ASN A 120 10.41 8.63 0.41
C ASN A 120 10.19 8.54 -1.11
N THR A 121 11.28 8.50 -1.88
CA THR A 121 11.25 8.41 -3.34
C THR A 121 11.07 6.95 -3.74
N PRO A 122 10.02 6.61 -4.51
CA PRO A 122 9.82 5.25 -5.00
C PRO A 122 10.95 4.79 -5.91
N VAL A 123 11.36 3.53 -5.74
CA VAL A 123 12.36 2.85 -6.56
C VAL A 123 11.68 1.70 -7.30
N GLU A 124 11.91 1.59 -8.61
CA GLU A 124 11.41 0.46 -9.39
C GLU A 124 12.11 -0.83 -8.97
N VAL A 125 11.31 -1.86 -8.72
CA VAL A 125 11.80 -3.18 -8.28
C VAL A 125 12.15 -4.06 -9.49
N GLU A 126 11.42 -3.88 -10.58
CA GLU A 126 11.49 -4.63 -11.83
C GLU A 126 10.96 -3.70 -12.93
N GLU A 127 11.37 -3.92 -14.18
CA GLU A 127 10.83 -3.19 -15.33
C GLU A 127 9.31 -3.38 -15.44
N GLY A 128 8.62 -2.32 -15.88
CA GLY A 128 7.20 -2.35 -16.19
C GLY A 128 6.86 -3.47 -17.18
N SER A 129 5.70 -4.08 -17.01
CA SER A 129 5.28 -5.22 -17.83
C SER A 129 3.79 -5.21 -18.08
N THR A 130 3.36 -5.65 -19.27
CA THR A 130 1.93 -5.87 -19.57
C THR A 130 1.36 -7.09 -18.83
N LYS A 131 2.24 -8.00 -18.38
CA LYS A 131 1.87 -9.09 -17.46
C LYS A 131 1.70 -8.58 -16.05
N GLN A 132 0.66 -9.09 -15.37
CA GLN A 132 0.37 -8.73 -13.99
C GLN A 132 1.54 -9.08 -13.06
N ILE A 133 1.90 -8.13 -12.19
CA ILE A 133 2.91 -8.28 -11.14
C ILE A 133 2.24 -8.18 -9.77
N MET A 134 2.70 -8.98 -8.82
CA MET A 134 2.35 -8.92 -7.40
C MET A 134 3.61 -9.02 -6.53
N LEU A 135 3.66 -8.26 -5.44
CA LEU A 135 4.74 -8.22 -4.48
C LEU A 135 4.20 -8.57 -3.08
N GLN A 136 4.82 -9.52 -2.37
CA GLN A 136 4.35 -9.91 -1.03
C GLN A 136 5.52 -10.09 -0.06
N TYR A 137 5.55 -9.32 1.03
CA TYR A 137 6.54 -9.54 2.08
C TYR A 137 6.34 -10.89 2.76
N VAL A 138 7.47 -11.51 3.10
CA VAL A 138 7.52 -12.77 3.86
C VAL A 138 8.07 -12.47 5.23
N TYR A 139 7.25 -12.65 6.28
CA TYR A 139 7.69 -12.37 7.64
C TYR A 139 8.57 -13.53 8.10
N GLY A 140 9.88 -13.33 8.01
CA GLY A 140 10.85 -14.32 8.44
C GLY A 140 10.73 -14.60 9.95
N LYS A 141 10.76 -15.87 10.34
CA LYS A 141 10.89 -16.29 11.76
C LYS A 141 12.31 -16.08 12.32
N SER A 142 13.14 -15.24 11.70
CA SER A 142 14.59 -15.41 11.75
C SER A 142 15.24 -14.91 13.03
N ASN A 143 15.37 -15.82 14.00
CA ASN A 143 16.41 -15.81 15.06
C ASN A 143 17.80 -16.25 14.55
N LYS A 144 18.03 -16.32 13.23
CA LYS A 144 19.23 -16.94 12.63
C LYS A 144 20.29 -15.96 12.12
N TYR A 145 20.05 -14.65 12.18
CA TYR A 145 21.03 -13.66 11.74
C TYR A 145 21.43 -12.76 12.90
N SER A 146 22.71 -12.37 12.87
CA SER A 146 23.38 -11.55 13.87
C SER A 146 22.53 -10.33 14.28
N PRO A 147 22.59 -9.92 15.56
CA PRO A 147 21.90 -8.71 16.01
C PRO A 147 22.25 -7.53 15.10
N GLY A 148 21.24 -6.95 14.44
CA GLY A 148 21.39 -5.73 13.63
C GLY A 148 21.19 -5.88 12.12
N ILE A 149 21.21 -7.10 11.54
CA ILE A 149 20.93 -7.27 10.10
C ILE A 149 19.52 -7.84 9.91
N ARG A 150 18.56 -6.96 9.62
CA ARG A 150 17.22 -7.35 9.16
C ARG A 150 17.29 -7.68 7.67
N ASN A 151 17.08 -8.95 7.35
CA ASN A 151 16.91 -9.40 5.96
C ASN A 151 15.41 -9.41 5.63
N ASP A 152 14.84 -8.23 5.40
CA ASP A 152 13.49 -8.13 4.85
C ASP A 152 13.48 -8.72 3.44
N ARG A 153 12.52 -9.60 3.18
CA ARG A 153 12.37 -10.30 1.89
C ARG A 153 10.92 -10.24 1.46
N PHE A 154 10.72 -10.05 0.17
CA PHE A 154 9.43 -10.19 -0.46
C PHE A 154 9.55 -11.08 -1.69
N LEU A 155 8.43 -11.67 -2.10
CA LEU A 155 8.31 -12.44 -3.33
C LEU A 155 7.76 -11.53 -4.41
N LEU A 156 8.33 -11.61 -5.62
CA LEU A 156 7.78 -11.03 -6.84
C LEU A 156 7.16 -12.16 -7.66
N PHE A 157 5.87 -12.04 -7.92
CA PHE A 157 5.12 -12.93 -8.79
C PHE A 157 4.81 -12.19 -10.08
N LYS A 158 5.20 -12.75 -11.22
CA LYS A 158 4.89 -12.23 -12.55
C LYS A 158 4.12 -13.29 -13.32
N HIS A 159 2.93 -12.92 -13.80
CA HIS A 159 2.11 -13.82 -14.60
C HIS A 159 2.83 -14.14 -15.92
N LEU A 160 2.83 -15.41 -16.35
CA LEU A 160 3.58 -15.84 -17.54
C LEU A 160 2.74 -15.88 -18.82
N GLU A 161 1.41 -15.96 -18.71
CA GLU A 161 0.49 -16.11 -19.86
C GLU A 161 -0.28 -14.82 -20.19
#